data_AF-E3JRD7-F1
#
_entry.id   AF-E3JRD7-F1
#
_cell.length_a   1.000
_cell.length_b   1.000
_cell.length_c   1.000
_cell.angle_alpha   90.00
_cell.angle_beta   90.00
_cell.angle_gamma   90.00
#
_symmetry.space_group_name_H-M   'P 1'
#
loop_
_entity.id
_entity.type
_entity.pdbx_description
1 polymer ?
#
loop_
_entity_poly.entity_id
_entity_poly.type
_entity_poly.pdbx_seq_one_letter_code
_entity_poly.pdbx_strand_id
1 'polypeptide(L)'
;MIAGEPALEDNKNTMLCAIIIAKISPATHRNVVNATNKVNTQLLWKAILKRFISSKPSNRARVYNSFANITFDVSNIEKFITEVRSSIVKMEDVKIKLPEDIFTYNLLRQPPSSLDNIKQSITHSKYGKEINPESLLNHLKIHLNKLKVAIASKGKSVTTTIFTKEGVLIIALLPPPRTPTPPPLGSVFFQ
;
A
#
# COMPACT_ATOMS: atom_id res chain seq x y z
N MET A 1 -14.17 -14.77 15.48
CA MET A 1 -13.27 -15.60 16.34
C MET A 1 -13.85 -17.00 16.40
N ILE A 2 -13.13 -18.00 15.89
CA ILE A 2 -13.58 -19.40 15.94
C ILE A 2 -13.49 -19.84 17.42
N ALA A 3 -14.55 -20.44 17.98
CA ALA A 3 -14.65 -20.74 19.41
C ALA A 3 -13.58 -21.71 19.92
N GLY A 4 -12.84 -22.36 19.02
CA GLY A 4 -11.91 -23.43 19.34
C GLY A 4 -12.68 -24.67 19.77
N GLU A 5 -13.74 -25.02 19.03
CA GLU A 5 -14.49 -26.24 19.23
C GLU A 5 -14.61 -27.01 17.91
N PRO A 6 -14.60 -28.35 17.95
CA PRO A 6 -14.51 -29.21 19.14
C PRO A 6 -13.09 -29.27 19.76
N ALA A 7 -12.97 -29.97 20.90
CA ALA A 7 -11.69 -30.23 21.53
C ALA A 7 -10.74 -30.98 20.59
N LEU A 8 -9.44 -30.68 20.68
CA LEU A 8 -8.41 -31.38 19.92
C LEU A 8 -8.14 -32.75 20.53
N GLU A 9 -7.87 -33.75 19.69
CA GLU A 9 -7.33 -35.04 20.13
C GLU A 9 -6.05 -34.86 20.96
N ASP A 10 -5.87 -35.66 22.01
CA ASP A 10 -4.82 -35.50 23.02
C ASP A 10 -3.41 -35.44 22.43
N ASN A 11 -3.11 -36.28 21.42
CA ASN A 11 -1.80 -36.29 20.75
C ASN A 11 -1.55 -34.96 20.02
N LYS A 12 -2.53 -34.49 19.22
CA LYS A 12 -2.44 -33.21 18.51
C LYS A 12 -2.34 -32.04 19.50
N ASN A 13 -3.11 -32.08 20.58
CA ASN A 13 -3.07 -31.06 21.62
C ASN A 13 -1.69 -30.99 22.29
N THR A 14 -1.11 -32.13 22.65
CA THR A 14 0.22 -32.18 23.30
C THR A 14 1.31 -31.68 22.34
N MET A 15 1.28 -32.15 21.09
CA MET A 15 2.24 -31.75 20.05
C MET A 15 2.19 -30.24 19.77
N LEU A 16 0.99 -29.67 19.63
CA LEU A 16 0.83 -28.24 19.36
C LEU A 16 1.24 -27.37 20.56
N CYS A 17 0.92 -27.79 21.80
CA CYS A 17 1.41 -27.10 22.99
C CYS A 17 2.95 -27.03 23.01
N ALA A 18 3.62 -28.15 22.76
CA ALA A 18 5.08 -28.21 22.73
C ALA A 18 5.67 -27.29 21.66
N ILE A 19 5.11 -27.31 20.44
CA ILE A 19 5.55 -26.45 19.33
C ILE A 19 5.36 -24.97 19.67
N ILE A 20 4.20 -24.58 20.19
CA ILE A 20 3.90 -23.18 20.53
C ILE A 20 4.85 -22.70 21.64
N ILE A 21 5.00 -23.48 22.71
CA ILE A 21 5.88 -23.14 23.84
C ILE A 21 7.33 -22.98 23.37
N ALA A 22 7.80 -23.84 22.46
CA ALA A 22 9.14 -23.76 21.90
C ALA A 22 9.37 -22.53 21.01
N LYS A 23 8.32 -21.95 20.43
CA LYS A 23 8.42 -20.82 19.49
C LYS A 23 8.23 -19.44 20.14
N ILE A 24 7.58 -19.36 21.29
CA ILE A 24 7.37 -18.08 21.97
C ILE A 24 8.62 -17.63 22.73
N SER A 25 8.87 -16.33 22.77
CA SER A 25 10.03 -15.79 23.48
C SER A 25 9.93 -16.02 25.00
N PRO A 26 11.06 -16.09 25.74
CA PRO A 26 11.03 -16.30 27.20
C PRO A 26 10.23 -15.23 27.96
N ALA A 27 10.22 -13.99 27.48
CA ALA A 27 9.40 -12.92 28.02
C ALA A 27 7.90 -13.18 27.79
N THR A 28 7.51 -13.71 26.62
CA THR A 28 6.12 -14.07 26.33
C THR A 28 5.70 -15.27 27.15
N HIS A 29 6.54 -16.30 27.24
CA HIS A 29 6.30 -17.49 28.04
C HIS A 29 5.92 -17.15 29.49
N ARG A 30 6.73 -16.32 30.16
CA ARG A 30 6.48 -15.89 31.55
C ARG A 30 5.16 -15.15 31.77
N ASN A 31 4.67 -14.44 30.75
CA ASN A 31 3.48 -13.60 30.87
C ASN A 31 2.19 -14.29 30.42
N VAL A 32 2.29 -15.40 29.69
CA VAL A 32 1.15 -16.03 29.01
C VAL A 32 0.94 -17.49 29.42
N VAL A 33 2.02 -18.24 29.68
CA VAL A 33 1.93 -19.66 30.01
C VAL A 33 1.74 -19.86 31.51
N ASN A 34 0.80 -20.72 31.89
CA ASN A 34 0.52 -21.12 33.27
C ASN A 34 0.22 -22.63 33.34
N ALA A 35 0.04 -23.16 34.55
CA ALA A 35 -0.19 -24.59 34.76
C ALA A 35 -1.43 -25.13 34.02
N THR A 36 -2.46 -24.30 33.86
CA THR A 36 -3.73 -24.69 33.22
C THR A 36 -3.63 -24.70 31.69
N ASN A 37 -3.05 -23.66 31.09
CA ASN A 37 -3.03 -23.54 29.62
C ASN A 37 -1.85 -24.24 28.96
N LYS A 38 -0.78 -24.58 29.70
CA LYS A 38 0.40 -25.28 29.16
C LYS A 38 0.05 -26.65 28.54
N VAL A 39 -1.05 -27.26 28.99
CA VAL A 39 -1.53 -28.57 28.53
C VAL A 39 -2.78 -28.48 27.65
N ASN A 40 -3.22 -27.28 27.27
CA ASN A 40 -4.39 -27.09 26.43
C ASN A 40 -4.09 -26.03 25.36
N THR A 41 -3.92 -26.49 24.13
CA THR A 41 -3.52 -25.69 22.96
C THR A 41 -4.50 -24.56 22.70
N GLN A 42 -5.80 -24.83 22.82
CA GLN A 42 -6.84 -23.84 22.56
C GLN A 42 -6.82 -22.74 23.63
N LEU A 43 -6.66 -23.10 24.91
CA LEU A 43 -6.50 -22.14 25.99
C LEU A 43 -5.19 -21.35 25.89
N LEU A 44 -4.09 -22.01 25.53
CA LEU A 44 -2.80 -21.36 25.29
C LEU A 44 -2.90 -20.33 24.16
N TRP A 45 -3.49 -20.72 23.03
CA TRP A 45 -3.70 -19.83 21.89
C TRP A 45 -4.61 -18.65 22.26
N LYS A 46 -5.73 -18.89 22.96
CA LYS A 46 -6.60 -17.82 23.48
C LYS A 46 -5.84 -16.87 24.42
N ALA A 47 -4.96 -17.38 25.28
CA ALA A 47 -4.15 -16.56 26.18
C ALA A 47 -3.12 -15.71 25.41
N ILE A 48 -2.48 -16.28 24.38
CA ILE A 48 -1.58 -15.56 23.47
C ILE A 48 -2.35 -14.44 22.77
N LEU A 49 -3.46 -14.75 22.11
CA LEU A 49 -4.30 -13.75 21.43
C LEU A 49 -4.72 -12.64 22.41
N LYS A 50 -5.20 -12.99 23.61
CA LYS A 50 -5.59 -12.01 24.64
C LYS A 50 -4.44 -11.08 25.04
N ARG A 51 -3.18 -11.56 25.04
CA ARG A 51 -2.01 -10.75 25.35
C ARG A 51 -1.65 -9.80 24.22
N PHE A 52 -1.62 -10.27 22.98
CA PHE A 52 -1.13 -9.50 21.84
C PHE A 52 -2.18 -8.61 21.18
N ILE A 53 -3.44 -9.04 21.20
CA ILE A 53 -4.61 -8.28 20.73
C ILE A 53 -5.23 -7.47 21.90
N SER A 54 -4.47 -7.29 22.99
CA SER A 54 -4.96 -6.58 24.16
C SER A 54 -5.26 -5.12 23.80
N SER A 55 -6.48 -4.66 24.07
CA SER A 55 -6.88 -3.25 23.93
C SER A 55 -6.39 -2.35 25.08
N LYS A 56 -5.37 -2.79 25.84
CA LYS A 56 -4.76 -2.00 26.92
C LYS A 56 -4.07 -0.75 26.35
N PRO A 57 -4.03 0.37 27.11
CA PRO A 57 -3.47 1.63 26.64
C PRO A 57 -2.04 1.51 26.08
N SER A 58 -1.16 0.78 26.76
CA SER A 58 0.23 0.60 26.32
C SER A 58 0.36 -0.13 24.98
N ASN A 59 -0.46 -1.16 24.75
CA ASN A 59 -0.46 -1.89 23.47
C ASN A 59 -1.05 -1.04 22.35
N ARG A 60 -2.16 -0.33 22.63
CA ARG A 60 -2.78 0.60 21.68
C ARG A 60 -1.81 1.72 21.27
N ALA A 61 -1.11 2.32 22.23
CA ALA A 61 -0.09 3.33 21.95
C ALA A 61 1.04 2.78 21.06
N ARG A 62 1.53 1.56 21.35
CA ARG A 62 2.57 0.92 20.53
C ARG A 62 2.09 0.65 19.09
N VAL A 63 0.88 0.15 18.91
CA VAL A 63 0.30 -0.10 17.58
C VAL A 63 0.09 1.21 16.83
N TYR A 64 -0.46 2.24 17.48
CA TYR A 64 -0.63 3.56 16.87
C TYR A 64 0.71 4.19 16.48
N ASN A 65 1.73 4.12 17.34
CA ASN A 65 3.07 4.64 17.02
C ASN A 65 3.70 3.89 15.85
N SER A 66 3.47 2.58 15.73
CA SER A 66 3.90 1.82 14.55
C SER A 66 3.26 2.32 13.26
N PHE A 67 2.00 2.77 13.31
CA PHE A 67 1.32 3.41 12.17
C PHE A 67 1.88 4.81 11.90
N ALA A 68 2.01 5.64 12.94
CA ALA A 68 2.48 7.02 12.82
C ALA A 68 3.91 7.12 12.27
N ASN A 69 4.73 6.10 12.50
CA ASN A 69 6.10 6.01 12.02
C ASN A 69 6.23 5.46 10.59
N ILE A 70 5.13 5.13 9.91
CA ILE A 70 5.19 4.73 8.49
C ILE A 70 5.61 5.95 7.68
N THR A 71 6.74 5.82 7.00
CA THR A 71 7.28 6.85 6.11
C THR A 71 6.99 6.51 4.66
N PHE A 72 6.65 7.51 3.86
CA PHE A 72 6.51 7.34 2.43
C PHE A 72 7.87 7.32 1.73
N ASP A 73 8.13 6.29 0.93
CA ASP A 73 9.30 6.19 0.05
C ASP A 73 8.83 6.10 -1.41
N VAL A 74 9.23 7.07 -2.23
CA VAL A 74 8.93 7.13 -3.67
C VAL A 74 9.50 5.92 -4.40
N SER A 75 10.63 5.39 -3.94
CA SER A 75 11.28 4.22 -4.54
C SER A 75 10.55 2.92 -4.23
N ASN A 76 9.70 2.90 -3.20
CA ASN A 76 9.01 1.71 -2.73
C ASN A 76 7.58 1.99 -2.25
N ILE A 77 6.75 2.47 -3.18
CA ILE A 77 5.31 2.72 -2.95
C ILE A 77 4.58 1.44 -2.51
N GLU A 78 5.02 0.26 -2.97
CA GLU A 78 4.41 -1.04 -2.66
C GLU A 78 4.58 -1.41 -1.18
N LYS A 79 5.76 -1.13 -0.60
CA LYS A 79 6.00 -1.28 0.83
C LYS A 79 5.08 -0.37 1.64
N PHE A 80 4.98 0.91 1.27
CA PHE A 80 4.09 1.86 1.94
C PHE A 80 2.63 1.37 1.95
N ILE A 81 2.10 0.95 0.79
CA ILE A 81 0.73 0.41 0.69
C ILE A 81 0.54 -0.80 1.62
N THR A 82 1.52 -1.70 1.66
CA THR A 82 1.46 -2.91 2.48
C THR A 82 1.51 -2.60 3.98
N GLU A 83 2.38 -1.69 4.40
CA GLU A 83 2.51 -1.26 5.80
C GLU A 83 1.25 -0.55 6.30
N VAL A 84 0.64 0.30 5.47
CA VAL A 84 -0.62 0.98 5.80
C VAL A 84 -1.76 -0.04 5.95
N ARG A 85 -1.94 -0.96 4.99
CA ARG A 85 -2.97 -2.02 5.09
C ARG A 85 -2.78 -2.89 6.32
N SER A 86 -1.55 -3.29 6.62
CA SER A 86 -1.23 -4.06 7.82
C SER A 86 -1.59 -3.29 9.09
N SER A 87 -1.36 -1.97 9.11
CA SER A 87 -1.64 -1.12 10.27
C SER A 87 -3.13 -0.93 10.51
N ILE A 88 -3.94 -0.78 9.46
CA ILE A 88 -5.40 -0.71 9.56
C ILE A 88 -5.94 -1.94 10.31
N VAL A 89 -5.55 -3.14 9.87
CA VAL A 89 -5.98 -4.40 10.50
C VAL A 89 -5.51 -4.47 11.96
N LYS A 90 -4.24 -4.16 12.23
CA LYS A 90 -3.68 -4.18 13.59
C LYS A 90 -4.37 -3.19 14.53
N MET A 91 -4.74 -2.02 14.04
CA MET A 91 -5.45 -0.99 14.81
C MET A 91 -6.87 -1.45 15.16
N GLU A 92 -7.57 -2.09 14.22
CA GLU A 92 -8.89 -2.68 14.44
C GLU A 92 -8.83 -3.79 15.51
N ASP A 93 -7.86 -4.70 15.41
CA ASP A 93 -7.63 -5.77 16.38
C ASP A 93 -7.52 -5.25 17.82
N VAL A 94 -6.81 -4.14 18.04
CA VAL A 94 -6.64 -3.53 19.38
C VAL A 94 -7.71 -2.48 19.72
N LYS A 95 -8.78 -2.40 18.92
CA LYS A 95 -9.93 -1.49 19.09
C LYS A 95 -9.58 0.00 19.06
N ILE A 96 -8.58 0.39 18.25
CA ILE A 96 -8.37 1.80 17.92
C ILE A 96 -9.37 2.17 16.83
N LYS A 97 -10.36 2.99 17.19
CA LYS A 97 -11.30 3.59 16.25
C LYS A 97 -10.77 4.96 15.85
N LEU A 98 -10.41 5.13 14.59
CA LEU A 98 -10.11 6.43 14.01
C LEU A 98 -11.11 6.69 12.87
N PRO A 99 -11.72 7.88 12.80
CA PRO A 99 -12.53 8.24 11.65
C PRO A 99 -11.74 8.12 10.34
N GLU A 100 -12.38 7.64 9.27
CA GLU A 100 -11.72 7.35 7.99
C GLU A 100 -11.09 8.59 7.36
N ASP A 101 -11.73 9.75 7.52
CA ASP A 101 -11.27 11.04 7.03
C ASP A 101 -9.98 11.47 7.76
N ILE A 102 -9.96 11.43 9.10
CA ILE A 102 -8.78 11.74 9.92
C ILE A 102 -7.63 10.78 9.60
N PHE A 103 -7.93 9.50 9.44
CA PHE A 103 -6.93 8.51 9.05
C PHE A 103 -6.33 8.84 7.68
N THR A 104 -7.17 9.22 6.71
CA THR A 104 -6.73 9.58 5.36
C THR A 104 -5.96 10.90 5.34
N TYR A 105 -6.36 11.92 6.11
CA TYR A 105 -5.61 13.18 6.22
C TYR A 105 -4.19 12.94 6.74
N ASN A 106 -4.02 12.04 7.71
CA ASN A 106 -2.69 11.68 8.20
C ASN A 106 -1.83 11.02 7.11
N LEU A 107 -2.42 10.16 6.29
CA LEU A 107 -1.72 9.53 5.17
C LEU A 107 -1.40 10.51 4.04
N LEU A 108 -2.30 11.44 3.73
CA LEU A 108 -2.11 12.43 2.66
C LEU A 108 -0.96 13.41 2.94
N ARG A 109 -0.56 13.56 4.22
CA ARG A 109 0.60 14.38 4.62
C ARG A 109 1.95 13.74 4.32
N GLN A 110 2.01 12.41 4.12
CA GLN A 110 3.27 11.68 3.96
C GLN A 110 3.88 11.78 2.56
N PRO A 111 3.12 11.65 1.45
CA PRO A 111 3.69 11.72 0.11
C PRO A 111 4.31 13.09 -0.22
N PRO A 112 5.42 13.12 -0.98
CA PRO A 112 6.03 14.37 -1.45
C PRO A 112 5.11 15.13 -2.41
N SER A 113 5.44 16.39 -2.69
CA SER A 113 4.68 17.27 -3.60
C SER A 113 4.58 16.74 -5.03
N SER A 114 5.51 15.88 -5.45
CA SER A 114 5.43 15.20 -6.75
C SER A 114 4.16 14.35 -6.94
N LEU A 115 3.46 14.02 -5.85
CA LEU A 115 2.20 13.27 -5.86
C LEU A 115 0.97 14.14 -5.53
N ASP A 116 1.08 15.47 -5.58
CA ASP A 116 -0.03 16.39 -5.25
C ASP A 116 -1.26 16.18 -6.15
N ASN A 117 -1.07 15.78 -7.41
CA ASN A 117 -2.18 15.40 -8.30
C ASN A 117 -3.04 14.27 -7.70
N ILE A 118 -2.41 13.29 -7.04
CA ILE A 118 -3.12 12.21 -6.36
C ILE A 118 -3.84 12.75 -5.13
N LYS A 119 -3.17 13.60 -4.33
CA LYS A 119 -3.77 14.22 -3.13
C LYS A 119 -5.00 15.06 -3.49
N GLN A 120 -4.92 15.86 -4.55
CA GLN A 120 -6.02 16.68 -5.04
C GLN A 120 -7.16 15.83 -5.59
N SER A 121 -6.85 14.76 -6.35
CA SER A 121 -7.87 13.84 -6.87
C SER A 121 -8.70 13.18 -5.77
N ILE A 122 -8.11 12.96 -4.60
CA ILE A 122 -8.79 12.37 -3.44
C ILE A 122 -9.56 13.45 -2.66
N THR A 123 -8.96 14.63 -2.46
CA THR A 123 -9.54 15.72 -1.65
C THR A 123 -10.68 16.45 -2.37
N HIS A 124 -10.61 16.57 -3.70
CA HIS A 124 -11.57 17.30 -4.53
C HIS A 124 -12.41 16.38 -5.42
N SER A 125 -12.69 15.17 -4.94
CA SER A 125 -13.56 14.20 -5.61
C SER A 125 -14.90 14.85 -6.02
N LYS A 126 -15.19 14.88 -7.33
CA LYS A 126 -16.36 15.52 -7.96
C LYS A 126 -17.72 15.09 -7.41
N TYR A 127 -17.79 13.99 -6.67
CA TYR A 127 -19.03 13.42 -6.16
C TYR A 127 -19.16 13.49 -4.64
N GLY A 128 -18.29 14.25 -3.95
CA GLY A 128 -18.34 14.34 -2.49
C GLY A 128 -18.17 13.00 -1.79
N LYS A 129 -17.61 11.99 -2.46
CA LYS A 129 -17.32 10.68 -1.86
C LYS A 129 -16.46 10.90 -0.61
N GLU A 130 -16.86 10.26 0.49
CA GLU A 130 -16.12 10.28 1.74
C GLU A 130 -14.65 9.93 1.50
N ILE A 131 -13.79 10.74 2.09
CA ILE A 131 -12.35 10.60 2.00
C ILE A 131 -11.97 9.37 2.84
N ASN A 132 -11.54 8.30 2.15
CA ASN A 132 -11.20 7.04 2.79
C ASN A 132 -9.77 6.57 2.44
N PRO A 133 -9.13 5.78 3.33
CA PRO A 133 -7.76 5.34 3.11
C PRO A 133 -7.64 4.44 1.89
N GLU A 134 -8.67 3.64 1.61
CA GLU A 134 -8.59 2.65 0.54
C GLU A 134 -8.60 3.29 -0.85
N SER A 135 -9.28 4.43 -1.02
CA SER A 135 -9.19 5.26 -2.21
C SER A 135 -7.76 5.75 -2.41
N LEU A 136 -7.09 6.27 -1.38
CA LEU A 136 -5.69 6.68 -1.47
C LEU A 136 -4.78 5.52 -1.89
N LEU A 137 -4.89 4.38 -1.21
CA LEU A 137 -4.08 3.20 -1.50
C LEU A 137 -4.32 2.66 -2.91
N ASN A 138 -5.55 2.72 -3.41
CA ASN A 138 -5.88 2.34 -4.78
C ASN A 138 -5.29 3.31 -5.81
N HIS A 139 -5.35 4.62 -5.58
CA HIS A 139 -4.72 5.60 -6.47
C HIS A 139 -3.19 5.41 -6.52
N LEU A 140 -2.54 5.16 -5.38
CA LEU A 140 -1.12 4.85 -5.32
C LEU A 140 -0.77 3.56 -6.07
N LYS A 141 -1.60 2.51 -5.93
CA LYS A 141 -1.43 1.25 -6.67
C LYS A 141 -1.58 1.45 -8.18
N ILE A 142 -2.56 2.24 -8.61
CA ILE A 142 -2.73 2.59 -10.04
C ILE A 142 -1.52 3.36 -10.55
N HIS A 143 -1.02 4.34 -9.79
CA HIS A 143 0.17 5.10 -10.15
C HIS A 143 1.41 4.19 -10.30
N LEU A 144 1.64 3.30 -9.33
CA LEU A 144 2.72 2.30 -9.40
C LEU A 144 2.60 1.41 -10.64
N ASN A 145 1.40 0.93 -10.97
CA ASN A 145 1.18 0.10 -12.16
C ASN A 145 1.47 0.88 -13.45
N LYS A 146 1.09 2.16 -13.53
CA LYS A 146 1.44 3.03 -14.68
C LYS A 146 2.94 3.18 -14.84
N LEU A 147 3.69 3.37 -13.74
CA LEU A 147 5.15 3.42 -13.76
C LEU A 147 5.75 2.11 -14.28
N LYS A 148 5.28 0.96 -13.78
CA LYS A 148 5.73 -0.37 -14.23
C LYS A 148 5.48 -0.58 -15.74
N VAL A 149 4.31 -0.19 -16.25
CA VAL A 149 3.97 -0.27 -17.68
C VAL A 149 4.86 0.65 -18.53
N ALA A 150 5.09 1.89 -18.09
CA ALA A 150 5.92 2.86 -18.79
C ALA A 150 7.39 2.43 -18.88
N ILE A 151 7.92 1.78 -17.84
CA ILE A 151 9.27 1.21 -17.84
C ILE A 151 9.33 0.02 -18.81
N ALA A 152 8.34 -0.87 -18.78
CA ALA A 152 8.26 -2.03 -19.66
C ALA A 152 8.13 -1.64 -21.15
N SER A 153 7.45 -0.53 -21.46
CA SER A 153 7.35 -0.02 -22.83
C SER A 153 8.64 0.68 -23.28
N LYS A 154 9.38 1.34 -22.38
CA LYS A 154 10.71 1.94 -22.68
C LYS A 154 11.77 0.88 -22.99
N GLY A 155 11.72 -0.28 -22.35
CA GLY A 155 12.57 -1.44 -22.68
C GLY A 155 12.22 -2.14 -24.00
N LYS A 156 11.07 -1.81 -24.60
CA LYS A 156 10.58 -2.33 -25.89
C LYS A 156 10.60 -1.29 -27.01
N SER A 157 11.53 -0.32 -26.98
CA SER A 157 11.83 0.48 -28.16
C SER A 157 12.69 -0.32 -29.16
N VAL A 158 12.11 -1.41 -29.70
CA VAL A 158 12.39 -1.87 -31.05
C VAL A 158 11.04 -1.82 -31.78
N THR A 159 10.92 -0.81 -32.63
CA THR A 159 9.96 -0.64 -33.74
C THR A 159 8.62 -1.38 -33.59
N THR A 160 7.61 -0.69 -33.04
CA THR A 160 6.22 -1.16 -33.16
C THR A 160 5.67 -0.73 -34.52
N THR A 161 5.79 -1.60 -35.52
CA THR A 161 5.04 -1.51 -36.77
C THR A 161 3.59 -1.94 -36.48
N ILE A 162 2.64 -1.03 -36.66
CA ILE A 162 1.21 -1.32 -36.52
C ILE A 162 0.76 -2.04 -37.80
N PHE A 163 0.46 -3.33 -37.70
CA PHE A 163 -0.25 -4.07 -38.75
C PHE A 163 -1.76 -4.03 -38.45
N THR A 164 -2.51 -3.22 -39.19
CA THR A 164 -3.95 -3.40 -39.35
C THR A 164 -4.20 -4.35 -40.51
N LYS A 165 -5.04 -5.36 -40.28
CA LYS A 165 -5.54 -6.29 -41.30
C LYS A 165 -6.39 -5.52 -42.33
N GLU A 166 -5.71 -4.98 -43.31
CA GLU A 166 -6.10 -4.75 -44.71
C GLU A 166 -4.92 -3.99 -45.32
N GLY A 167 -4.25 -4.60 -46.30
CA GLY A 167 -2.89 -4.27 -46.69
C GLY A 167 -2.70 -2.90 -47.31
N VAL A 168 -2.42 -1.89 -46.48
CA VAL A 168 -1.84 -0.61 -46.92
C VAL A 168 -0.77 -0.16 -45.91
N LEU A 169 0.48 -0.09 -46.35
CA LEU A 169 1.58 0.50 -45.59
C LEU A 169 1.50 2.04 -45.70
N ILE A 170 1.04 2.72 -44.64
CA ILE A 170 1.16 4.19 -44.57
C ILE A 170 2.49 4.53 -43.91
N ILE A 171 3.47 4.91 -44.72
CA ILE A 171 4.69 5.57 -44.24
C ILE A 171 4.33 7.04 -43.98
N ALA A 172 4.14 7.42 -42.72
CA ALA A 172 4.04 8.82 -42.34
C ALA A 172 5.44 9.45 -42.45
N LEU A 173 5.77 9.99 -43.61
CA LEU A 173 6.87 10.93 -43.78
C LEU A 173 6.54 12.19 -42.97
N LEU A 174 7.19 12.37 -41.82
CA LEU A 174 7.31 13.68 -41.21
C LEU A 174 7.87 14.65 -42.25
N PRO A 175 7.23 15.79 -42.55
CA PRO A 175 7.85 16.79 -43.41
C PRO A 175 9.12 17.30 -42.73
N PRO A 176 10.22 17.52 -43.48
CA PRO A 176 11.47 18.02 -42.92
C PRO A 176 11.26 19.40 -42.27
N PRO A 177 12.12 19.77 -41.29
CA PRO A 177 12.01 21.06 -40.63
C PRO A 177 12.11 22.19 -41.65
N ARG A 178 11.16 23.13 -41.63
CA ARG A 178 11.20 24.34 -42.46
C ARG A 178 12.48 25.09 -42.15
N THR A 179 13.32 25.28 -43.16
CA THR A 179 14.43 26.22 -43.09
C THR A 179 13.87 27.65 -42.98
N PRO A 180 14.51 28.53 -42.18
CA PRO A 180 14.07 29.92 -42.08
C PRO A 180 14.38 30.64 -43.41
N THR A 181 13.35 31.21 -44.02
CA THR A 181 13.48 32.09 -45.19
C THR A 181 14.21 33.38 -44.81
N PRO A 182 15.21 33.82 -45.59
CA PRO A 182 15.88 35.09 -45.35
C PRO A 182 14.95 36.27 -45.66
N PRO A 183 15.12 37.43 -44.97
CA PRO A 183 14.30 38.62 -45.21
C PRO A 183 14.56 39.20 -46.60
N PRO A 184 13.54 39.80 -47.25
CA PRO A 184 13.71 40.42 -48.56
C PRO A 184 14.60 41.67 -48.48
N LEU A 185 15.51 41.77 -49.46
CA LEU A 185 16.37 42.92 -49.71
C LEU A 185 15.53 44.19 -49.91
N GLY A 186 15.99 45.27 -49.27
CA GLY A 186 15.33 46.56 -49.22
C GLY A 186 14.98 47.13 -50.60
N SER A 187 13.74 47.60 -50.72
CA SER A 187 13.40 48.59 -51.73
C SER A 187 13.76 49.97 -51.19
N VAL A 188 14.69 50.57 -51.91
CA VAL A 188 15.15 51.95 -51.83
C VAL A 188 13.94 52.88 -51.99
N PHE A 189 13.65 53.71 -50.99
CA PHE A 189 12.89 54.94 -51.19
C PHE A 189 13.90 56.07 -51.39
N PHE A 190 13.94 56.60 -52.62
CA PHE A 190 14.49 57.91 -52.93
C PHE A 190 13.35 58.94 -52.83
N GLN A 191 13.70 60.08 -52.22
CA GLN A 191 12.97 61.36 -52.10
C GLN A 191 11.84 61.49 -51.08
#